data_AF-A0A7V3JP41-F1
#
_entry.id   AF-A0A7V3JP41-F1
#
_cell.length_a   1.000
_cell.length_b   1.000
_cell.length_c   1.000
_cell.angle_alpha   90.00
_cell.angle_beta   90.00
_cell.angle_gamma   90.00
#
_symmetry.space_group_name_H-M   'P 1'
#
loop_
_entity.id
_entity.type
_entity.pdbx_description
1 polymer ?
#
loop_
_entity_poly.entity_id
_entity_poly.type
_entity_poly.pdbx_seq_one_letter_code
_entity_poly.pdbx_strand_id
1 'polypeptide(L)'
;MNLAKYYSHLNGWEYLQVHKPRLWQEIKEVIESVDAGQCRTKVSKEKTRRGEQLYSPIALNRKFREGFRARGWQESRVSYWVTDDERLIRKTMHWNAEEQEAAIKIARFRRSDPPRAERSGGCVFTARRPSSAGYWPW
;
A
#
# COMPACT_ATOMS: atom_id res chain seq x y z
N MET A 1 0.46 -7.88 -21.40
CA MET A 1 -0.43 -6.67 -21.47
C MET A 1 0.40 -5.52 -22.00
N ASN A 2 -0.19 -4.39 -22.39
CA ASN A 2 0.55 -3.24 -22.92
C ASN A 2 0.35 -2.00 -22.02
N LEU A 3 1.41 -1.22 -21.82
CA LEU A 3 1.34 0.06 -21.12
C LEU A 3 0.78 1.13 -22.07
N ALA A 4 -0.51 1.45 -21.94
CA ALA A 4 -1.15 2.42 -22.82
C ALA A 4 -0.88 3.89 -22.42
N LYS A 5 -0.81 4.18 -21.12
CA LYS A 5 -0.60 5.52 -20.56
C LYS A 5 0.11 5.42 -19.21
N TYR A 6 0.81 6.47 -18.82
CA TYR A 6 1.35 6.67 -17.47
C TYR A 6 1.20 8.14 -17.07
N TYR A 7 1.25 8.40 -15.77
CA TYR A 7 1.17 9.74 -15.19
C TYR A 7 2.25 9.86 -14.10
N SER A 8 3.07 10.92 -14.15
CA SER A 8 4.10 11.18 -13.14
C SER A 8 3.57 12.20 -12.14
N HIS A 9 3.22 11.73 -10.93
CA HIS A 9 2.87 12.62 -9.83
C HIS A 9 4.14 13.04 -9.08
N LEU A 10 4.32 14.35 -8.87
CA LEU A 10 5.48 14.93 -8.18
C LEU A 10 6.83 14.40 -8.71
N ASN A 11 6.94 14.25 -10.04
CA ASN A 11 8.12 13.72 -10.72
C ASN A 11 8.58 12.33 -10.22
N GLY A 12 7.66 11.51 -9.73
CA GLY A 12 7.98 10.18 -9.20
C GLY A 12 8.55 9.24 -10.27
N TRP A 13 8.17 9.40 -11.54
CA TRP A 13 8.73 8.60 -12.62
C TRP A 13 10.18 8.98 -12.91
N GLU A 14 10.49 10.27 -12.97
CA GLU A 14 11.83 10.81 -13.16
C GLU A 14 12.75 10.37 -12.02
N TYR A 15 12.24 10.38 -10.78
CA TYR A 15 12.96 9.84 -9.62
C TYR A 15 13.30 8.35 -9.81
N LEU A 16 12.34 7.54 -10.28
CA LEU A 16 12.59 6.12 -10.58
C LEU A 16 13.64 5.97 -11.69
N GLN A 17 13.62 6.78 -12.73
CA GLN A 17 14.61 6.69 -13.81
C GLN A 17 16.03 7.01 -13.34
N VAL A 18 16.21 8.04 -12.52
CA VAL A 18 17.53 8.48 -12.06
C VAL A 18 18.08 7.58 -10.96
N HIS A 19 17.26 7.27 -9.94
CA HIS A 19 17.75 6.62 -8.73
C HIS A 19 17.46 5.12 -8.68
N LYS A 20 16.45 4.64 -9.41
CA LYS A 20 15.98 3.25 -9.37
C LYS A 20 15.58 2.68 -10.75
N PRO A 21 16.42 2.83 -11.80
CA PRO A 21 16.03 2.46 -13.17
C PRO A 21 15.65 0.98 -13.31
N ARG A 22 16.26 0.10 -12.50
CA ARG A 22 15.94 -1.33 -12.44
C ARG A 22 14.48 -1.58 -12.04
N LEU A 23 13.95 -0.83 -11.05
CA LEU A 23 12.56 -0.99 -10.61
C LEU A 23 11.58 -0.62 -11.72
N TRP A 24 11.87 0.44 -12.48
CA TRP A 24 11.02 0.82 -13.62
C TRP A 24 11.04 -0.24 -14.71
N GLN A 25 12.21 -0.81 -15.01
CA GLN A 25 12.34 -1.88 -15.97
C GLN A 25 11.56 -3.13 -15.53
N GLU A 26 11.66 -3.53 -14.26
CA GLU A 26 10.90 -4.64 -13.69
C GLU A 26 9.38 -4.44 -13.82
N ILE A 27 8.88 -3.23 -13.54
CA ILE A 27 7.45 -2.91 -13.67
C ILE A 27 6.98 -3.13 -15.12
N LYS A 28 7.73 -2.64 -16.11
CA LYS A 28 7.40 -2.82 -17.53
C LYS A 28 7.37 -4.30 -17.91
N GLU A 29 8.40 -5.04 -17.54
CA GLU A 29 8.49 -6.47 -17.87
C GLU A 29 7.37 -7.29 -17.24
N VAL A 30 6.96 -6.96 -16.00
CA VAL A 30 5.81 -7.60 -15.37
C VAL A 30 4.54 -7.34 -16.17
N ILE A 31 4.28 -6.09 -16.57
CA ILE A 31 3.11 -5.74 -17.38
C ILE A 31 3.11 -6.50 -18.72
N GLU A 32 4.25 -6.56 -19.39
CA GLU A 32 4.42 -7.27 -20.67
C GLU A 32 4.17 -8.77 -20.51
N SER A 33 4.68 -9.38 -19.45
CA SER A 33 4.56 -10.82 -19.16
C SER A 33 3.12 -11.29 -18.86
N VAL A 34 2.21 -10.40 -18.45
CA VAL A 34 0.84 -10.78 -18.11
C VAL A 34 0.01 -11.01 -19.37
N ASP A 35 -0.31 -12.27 -19.66
CA ASP A 35 -1.29 -12.63 -20.70
C ASP A 35 -2.73 -12.36 -20.21
N ALA A 36 -3.35 -11.34 -20.76
CA ALA A 36 -4.73 -10.98 -20.43
C ALA A 36 -5.73 -12.01 -20.98
N GLY A 37 -5.44 -12.67 -22.10
CA GLY A 37 -6.34 -13.63 -22.74
C GLY A 37 -6.68 -14.80 -21.80
N GLN A 38 -5.68 -15.32 -21.10
CA GLN A 38 -5.85 -16.36 -20.06
C GLN A 38 -6.67 -15.91 -18.85
N CYS A 39 -6.87 -14.60 -18.67
CA CYS A 39 -7.60 -14.03 -17.54
C CYS A 39 -9.08 -13.78 -17.86
N ARG A 40 -9.56 -14.11 -19.07
CA ARG A 40 -10.96 -13.93 -19.49
C ARG A 40 -11.89 -15.04 -18.97
N THR A 41 -11.85 -15.28 -17.66
CA THR A 41 -12.52 -16.42 -17.01
C THR A 41 -13.81 -16.05 -16.28
N LYS A 42 -14.13 -14.75 -16.14
CA LYS A 42 -15.29 -14.31 -15.37
C LYS A 42 -16.54 -14.32 -16.26
N VAL A 43 -17.49 -15.19 -15.94
CA VAL A 43 -18.83 -15.16 -16.56
C VAL A 43 -19.67 -14.08 -15.88
N SER A 44 -20.18 -13.14 -16.67
CA SER A 44 -21.01 -12.04 -16.18
C SER A 44 -22.37 -12.53 -15.66
N LYS A 45 -22.75 -12.05 -14.48
CA LYS A 45 -24.07 -12.28 -13.86
C LYS A 45 -24.95 -11.01 -13.88
N GLU A 46 -24.45 -9.92 -14.47
CA GLU A 46 -25.19 -8.66 -14.56
C GLU A 46 -26.36 -8.77 -15.53
N LYS A 47 -27.49 -8.15 -15.21
CA LYS A 47 -28.74 -8.24 -15.99
C LYS A 47 -28.55 -7.82 -17.46
N THR A 48 -27.68 -6.85 -17.73
CA THR A 48 -27.43 -6.29 -19.06
C THR A 48 -26.43 -7.08 -19.90
N ARG A 49 -25.56 -7.88 -19.28
CA ARG A 49 -24.44 -8.58 -19.95
C ARG A 49 -24.33 -10.05 -19.56
N ARG A 50 -25.45 -10.68 -19.18
CA ARG A 50 -25.46 -12.02 -18.59
C ARG A 50 -24.89 -13.04 -19.57
N GLY A 51 -23.95 -13.85 -19.11
CA GLY A 51 -23.33 -14.93 -19.91
C GLY A 51 -22.10 -14.53 -20.71
N GLU A 52 -21.77 -13.23 -20.80
CA GLU A 52 -20.54 -12.80 -21.46
C GLU A 52 -19.29 -13.20 -20.66
N GLN A 53 -18.24 -13.64 -21.37
CA GLN A 53 -16.93 -13.85 -20.79
C GLN A 53 -16.19 -12.52 -20.68
N LEU A 54 -15.88 -12.13 -19.45
CA LEU A 54 -15.17 -10.91 -19.08
C LEU A 54 -13.81 -11.24 -18.46
N TYR A 55 -12.93 -10.25 -18.44
CA TYR A 55 -11.68 -10.34 -17.69
C TYR A 55 -11.96 -10.42 -16.19
N SER A 56 -11.37 -11.42 -15.54
CA SER A 56 -11.47 -11.62 -14.10
C SER A 56 -10.42 -10.78 -13.38
N PRO A 57 -10.82 -9.80 -12.55
CA PRO A 57 -9.87 -9.01 -11.75
C PRO A 57 -9.05 -9.89 -10.81
N ILE A 58 -9.64 -10.99 -10.32
CA ILE A 58 -8.97 -11.95 -9.42
C ILE A 58 -7.84 -12.66 -10.18
N ALA A 59 -8.09 -13.12 -11.40
CA ALA A 59 -7.08 -13.79 -12.22
C ALA A 59 -5.96 -12.83 -12.62
N LEU A 60 -6.30 -11.60 -13.02
CA LEU A 60 -5.31 -10.56 -13.33
C LEU A 60 -4.45 -10.23 -12.11
N ASN A 61 -5.07 -9.94 -10.95
CA ASN A 61 -4.33 -9.63 -9.72
C ASN A 61 -3.40 -10.78 -9.30
N ARG A 62 -3.81 -12.04 -9.53
CA ARG A 62 -2.96 -13.20 -9.27
C ARG A 62 -1.74 -13.21 -10.20
N LYS A 63 -1.91 -13.02 -11.51
CA LYS A 63 -0.80 -12.97 -12.47
C LYS A 63 0.17 -11.84 -12.16
N PHE A 64 -0.32 -10.66 -11.80
CA PHE A 64 0.54 -9.56 -11.35
C PHE A 64 1.32 -9.92 -10.08
N ARG A 65 0.66 -10.51 -9.07
CA ARG A 65 1.35 -10.95 -7.84
C ARG A 65 2.44 -11.98 -8.13
N GLU A 66 2.18 -12.94 -9.00
CA GLU A 66 3.16 -13.94 -9.43
C GLU A 66 4.36 -13.26 -10.12
N GLY A 67 4.10 -12.36 -11.08
CA GLY A 67 5.15 -11.65 -11.82
C GLY A 67 6.04 -10.76 -10.94
N PHE A 68 5.45 -10.07 -9.96
CA PHE A 68 6.19 -9.27 -9.00
C PHE A 68 6.95 -10.13 -7.98
N ARG A 69 6.34 -11.20 -7.46
CA ARG A 69 7.01 -12.13 -6.53
C ARG A 69 8.20 -12.84 -7.17
N ALA A 70 8.11 -13.21 -8.45
CA ALA A 70 9.22 -13.79 -9.20
C ALA A 70 10.44 -12.85 -9.28
N ARG A 71 10.21 -11.54 -9.16
CA ARG A 71 11.25 -10.50 -9.13
C ARG A 71 11.61 -10.07 -7.70
N GLY A 72 11.24 -10.85 -6.69
CA GLY A 72 11.60 -10.61 -5.30
C GLY A 72 10.79 -9.53 -4.58
N TRP A 73 9.69 -9.04 -5.17
CA TRP A 73 8.81 -8.10 -4.48
C TRP A 73 8.05 -8.80 -3.36
N GLN A 74 8.11 -8.23 -2.16
CA GLN A 74 7.49 -8.77 -0.96
C GLN A 74 6.48 -7.79 -0.37
N GLU A 75 5.61 -8.33 0.49
CA GLU A 75 4.70 -7.52 1.27
C GLU A 75 5.47 -6.84 2.40
N SER A 76 5.41 -5.51 2.47
CA SER A 76 5.88 -4.76 3.63
C SER A 76 4.69 -4.15 4.37
N ARG A 77 4.74 -4.24 5.70
CA ARG A 77 3.73 -3.69 6.60
C ARG A 77 4.40 -2.65 7.49
N VAL A 78 3.77 -1.48 7.59
CA VAL A 78 4.20 -0.42 8.50
C VAL A 78 3.07 -0.19 9.50
N SER A 79 3.37 -0.40 10.77
CA SER A 79 2.46 -0.12 11.88
C SER A 79 2.78 1.25 12.45
N TYR A 80 1.76 2.04 12.74
CA TYR A 80 1.88 3.33 13.42
C TYR A 80 0.69 3.57 14.33
N TRP A 81 0.89 4.43 15.32
CA TRP A 81 -0.13 4.81 16.30
C TRP A 81 -0.72 6.18 15.97
N VAL A 82 -2.03 6.31 16.12
CA VAL A 82 -2.76 7.56 15.94
C VAL A 82 -3.43 8.01 17.23
N THR A 83 -3.64 9.32 17.34
CA THR A 83 -4.27 10.00 18.49
C THR A 83 -5.13 11.15 17.97
N ASP A 84 -6.03 11.67 18.80
CA ASP A 84 -6.88 12.83 18.53
C ASP A 84 -6.12 14.17 18.67
N ASP A 85 -4.98 14.18 19.36
CA ASP A 85 -4.16 15.37 19.54
C ASP A 85 -3.30 15.65 18.30
N GLU A 86 -3.69 16.68 17.53
CA GLU A 86 -2.99 17.11 16.31
C GLU A 86 -1.51 17.44 16.57
N ARG A 87 -1.18 18.08 17.69
CA ARG A 87 0.21 18.46 18.00
C ARG A 87 1.05 17.22 18.24
N LEU A 88 0.48 16.23 18.90
CA LEU A 88 1.14 14.96 19.18
C LEU A 88 1.35 14.16 17.89
N ILE A 89 0.36 14.09 17.00
CA ILE A 89 0.49 13.44 15.69
C ILE A 89 1.66 14.02 14.92
N ARG A 90 1.71 15.35 14.75
CA ARG A 90 2.78 16.02 14.00
C ARG A 90 4.17 15.73 14.56
N LYS A 91 4.27 15.63 15.90
CA LYS A 91 5.52 15.31 16.59
C LYS A 91 5.95 13.86 16.41
N THR A 92 5.03 12.90 16.39
CA THR A 92 5.35 11.46 16.43
C THR A 92 5.40 10.80 15.04
N MET A 93 5.01 11.50 13.96
CA MET A 93 4.94 10.94 12.59
C MET A 93 6.24 10.28 12.08
N HIS A 94 7.41 10.75 12.51
CA HIS A 94 8.71 10.25 12.06
C HIS A 94 9.32 9.22 13.02
N TRP A 95 8.63 8.92 14.13
CA TRP A 95 9.10 7.97 15.14
C TRP A 95 8.74 6.54 14.78
N ASN A 96 9.42 5.58 15.40
CA ASN A 96 9.03 4.19 15.28
C ASN A 96 7.75 3.90 16.09
N ALA A 97 7.10 2.75 15.84
CA ALA A 97 5.81 2.44 16.44
C ALA A 97 5.84 2.39 17.98
N GLU A 98 6.92 1.90 18.58
CA GLU A 98 7.08 1.78 20.03
C GLU A 98 7.19 3.16 20.70
N GLU A 99 7.97 4.06 20.10
CA GLU A 99 8.13 5.44 20.54
C GLU A 99 6.83 6.24 20.41
N GLN A 100 6.10 6.04 19.30
CA GLN A 100 4.77 6.64 19.11
C GLN A 100 3.81 6.19 20.22
N GLU A 101 3.77 4.89 20.50
CA GLU A 101 2.92 4.31 21.54
C GLU A 101 3.24 4.88 22.92
N ALA A 102 4.52 4.90 23.30
CA ALA A 102 4.97 5.42 24.59
C ALA A 102 4.55 6.89 24.76
N ALA A 103 4.75 7.71 23.73
CA ALA A 103 4.40 9.13 23.74
C ALA A 103 2.89 9.37 23.87
N ILE A 104 2.09 8.58 23.15
CA ILE A 104 0.62 8.66 23.18
C ILE A 104 0.08 8.19 24.54
N LYS A 105 0.63 7.12 25.11
CA LYS A 105 0.27 6.66 26.47
C LYS A 105 0.61 7.69 27.54
N ILE A 106 1.79 8.30 27.48
CA ILE A 106 2.20 9.36 28.42
C ILE A 106 1.28 10.58 28.31
N ALA A 107 0.99 11.03 27.09
CA ALA A 107 0.09 12.16 26.87
C ALA A 107 -1.34 11.89 27.38
N ARG A 108 -1.82 10.66 27.20
CA ARG A 108 -3.12 10.20 27.73
C ARG A 108 -3.13 10.15 29.26
N PHE A 109 -2.03 9.79 29.91
CA PHE A 109 -1.90 9.76 31.38
C PHE A 109 -1.85 11.16 32.01
N ARG A 110 -1.30 12.16 31.30
CA ARG A 110 -1.17 13.55 31.79
C ARG A 110 -2.46 14.35 31.71
N ARG A 111 -3.41 13.95 30.86
CA ARG A 111 -4.76 14.52 30.87
C ARG A 111 -5.52 13.81 31.99
N SER A 112 -5.70 14.47 33.13
CA SER A 112 -6.55 14.02 34.25
C SER A 112 -8.04 13.99 33.87
N ASP A 113 -8.38 13.41 32.72
CA ASP A 113 -9.76 13.16 32.36
C ASP A 113 -10.21 11.89 33.12
N PRO A 114 -11.38 11.91 33.81
CA PRO A 114 -11.91 10.68 34.38
C PRO A 114 -12.04 9.63 33.28
N PRO A 115 -11.80 8.34 33.58
CA PRO A 115 -11.78 7.30 32.57
C PRO A 115 -13.16 7.25 31.90
N ARG A 116 -13.26 7.81 30.69
CA ARG A 116 -14.42 7.57 29.83
C ARG A 116 -14.34 6.09 29.49
N ALA A 117 -15.24 5.33 30.13
CA ALA A 117 -15.41 3.88 30.04
C ALA A 117 -14.74 3.27 28.81
N GLU A 118 -13.76 2.40 29.05
CA GLU A 118 -13.19 1.41 28.14
C GLU A 118 -13.74 1.45 26.70
N ARG A 119 -13.21 2.39 25.91
CA ARG A 119 -13.04 2.14 24.49
C ARG A 119 -11.63 1.59 24.31
N SER A 120 -11.60 0.27 24.32
CA SER A 120 -10.52 -0.59 23.91
C SER A 120 -9.73 -0.04 22.72
N GLY A 121 -8.40 -0.10 22.84
CA GLY A 121 -7.46 -0.04 21.74
C GLY A 121 -7.13 1.35 21.21
N GLY A 122 -5.88 1.79 21.39
CA GLY A 122 -5.33 2.70 20.39
C GLY A 122 -5.42 2.00 19.03
N CYS A 123 -5.90 2.73 18.03
CA CYS A 123 -6.13 2.15 16.72
C CYS A 123 -4.77 2.03 16.02
N VAL A 124 -4.22 0.82 15.97
CA VAL A 124 -3.03 0.53 15.18
C VAL A 124 -3.46 0.47 13.72
N PHE A 125 -3.04 1.46 12.93
CA PHE A 125 -3.24 1.42 11.49
C PHE A 125 -2.04 0.72 10.86
N THR A 126 -2.32 -0.30 10.05
CA THR A 126 -1.31 -1.01 9.27
C THR A 126 -1.43 -0.61 7.81
N ALA A 127 -0.46 0.15 7.31
CA ALA A 127 -0.38 0.49 5.89
C ALA A 127 0.46 -0.54 5.14
N ARG A 128 0.02 -0.91 3.93
CA ARG A 128 0.76 -1.79 3.03
C ARG A 128 1.73 -0.95 2.18
N ARG A 129 3.00 -1.31 2.17
CA ARG A 129 4.03 -0.68 1.33
C ARG A 129 4.68 -1.75 0.43
N PRO A 130 5.07 -1.43 -0.82
CA PRO A 130 5.91 -2.33 -1.61
C PRO A 130 7.34 -2.36 -1.04
N SER A 131 7.93 -3.55 -0.89
CA SER A 131 9.17 -3.78 -0.12
C SER A 131 10.49 -3.29 -0.75
N SER A 132 10.49 -2.49 -1.81
CA SER A 132 11.73 -2.10 -2.52
C SER A 132 12.22 -0.67 -2.24
N ALA A 133 11.59 0.06 -1.32
CA ALA A 133 12.06 1.39 -0.91
C ALA A 133 12.70 1.34 0.48
N GLY A 134 14.04 1.35 0.50
CA GLY A 134 14.82 1.66 1.69
C GLY A 134 14.39 2.99 2.30
N TYR A 135 14.68 3.15 3.60
CA TYR A 135 14.42 4.35 4.38
C TYR A 135 15.10 5.56 3.72
N TRP A 136 14.34 6.58 3.34
CA TRP A 136 14.88 7.85 2.82
C TRP A 136 14.49 8.95 3.82
N PRO A 137 15.44 9.52 4.58
CA PRO A 137 15.20 10.74 5.33
C PRO A 137 15.09 11.92 4.36
N TRP A 138 14.25 12.88 4.72
CA TRP A 138 14.06 14.15 4.01
C TRP A 138 15.36 14.95 3.99
#